data_AF-A0A5B8YK30-F1
#
_entry.id   AF-A0A5B8YK30-F1
#
_cell.length_a   1.000
_cell.length_b   1.000
_cell.length_c   1.000
_cell.angle_alpha   90.00
_cell.angle_beta   90.00
_cell.angle_gamma   90.00
#
_symmetry.space_group_name_H-M   'P 1'
#
loop_
_entity.id
_entity.type
_entity.pdbx_description
1 polymer ?
#
loop_
_entity_poly.entity_id
_entity_poly.type
_entity_poly.pdbx_seq_one_letter_code
_entity_poly.pdbx_strand_id
1 'polypeptide(L)' 'MSQLTAHIVYATFKALDQDEKENFIQLIEEEKKKRKTSNQRKRKSVYDNLPAKYHPDNLEMLVAEIIHS' A
#
# COMPACT_ATOMS: atom_id res chain seq x y z
N MET A 1 10.66 18.92 6.10
CA MET A 1 10.33 17.61 6.70
C MET A 1 11.62 17.05 7.30
N SER A 2 11.81 17.16 8.62
CA SER A 2 13.01 16.63 9.29
C SER A 2 12.84 15.12 9.48
N GLN A 3 13.62 14.30 8.76
CA GLN A 3 13.69 12.87 9.01
C GLN A 3 14.75 12.63 10.09
N LEU A 4 14.30 12.30 11.30
CA LEU A 4 15.19 11.82 12.35
C LEU A 4 15.88 10.54 11.85
N THR A 5 17.21 10.57 11.84
CA THR A 5 18.00 9.38 11.51
C THR A 5 17.88 8.35 12.63
N ALA A 6 17.94 7.06 12.29
CA ALA A 6 17.75 5.96 13.24
C ALA A 6 18.68 6.06 14.48
N HIS A 7 19.83 6.69 14.33
CA HIS A 7 20.80 6.87 15.41
C HIS A 7 20.31 7.86 16.47
N ILE A 8 19.67 8.96 16.04
CA ILE A 8 19.12 9.96 16.95
C ILE A 8 17.92 9.36 17.71
N VAL A 9 17.05 8.63 17.00
CA VAL A 9 15.89 7.94 17.61
C VAL A 9 16.33 6.91 18.65
N TYR A 10 17.42 6.18 18.39
CA TYR A 10 17.95 5.22 19.35
C TYR A 10 18.52 5.89 20.60
N ALA A 11 19.24 7.01 20.44
CA ALA A 11 19.74 7.78 21.56
C ALA A 11 18.60 8.33 22.43
N THR A 12 17.55 8.86 21.82
CA THR A 12 16.36 9.32 22.55
C THR A 12 15.62 8.17 23.22
N PHE A 13 15.47 7.03 22.56
CA PHE A 13 14.82 5.85 23.15
C PHE A 13 15.57 5.32 24.37
N LYS A 14 16.90 5.31 24.34
CA LYS A 14 17.72 4.84 25.47
C LYS A 14 17.57 5.74 26.71
N ALA A 15 17.37 7.04 26.50
CA ALA A 15 17.23 8.04 27.55
C ALA A 15 15.85 8.07 28.23
N LEU A 16 14.84 7.40 27.66
CA LEU A 16 13.48 7.34 28.23
C LEU A 16 13.39 6.41 29.45
N ASP A 17 12.43 6.67 30.32
CA ASP A 17 12.07 5.79 31.43
C ASP A 17 11.38 4.51 30.92
N GLN A 18 11.32 3.47 31.75
CA GLN A 18 10.84 2.15 31.33
C GLN A 18 9.39 2.18 30.83
N ASP A 19 8.51 2.91 31.52
CA ASP A 19 7.10 3.06 31.15
C ASP A 19 6.93 3.79 29.80
N GLU A 20 7.78 4.78 29.53
CA GLU A 20 7.77 5.55 28.28
C GLU A 20 8.32 4.73 27.10
N LYS A 21 9.28 3.83 27.35
CA LYS A 21 9.80 2.90 26.35
C LYS A 21 8.72 1.94 25.87
N GLU A 22 7.90 1.41 26.79
CA GLU A 22 6.80 0.51 26.45
C GLU A 22 5.76 1.21 25.57
N ASN A 23 5.37 2.43 25.94
CA ASN A 23 4.46 3.26 25.14
C ASN A 23 5.03 3.55 23.75
N PHE A 24 6.33 3.86 23.66
CA PHE A 24 6.99 4.12 22.38
C PHE A 24 7.02 2.88 21.46
N ILE A 25 7.28 1.69 22.01
CA ILE A 25 7.24 0.43 21.26
C ILE A 25 5.84 0.17 20.72
N GLN A 26 4.80 0.36 21.55
CA GLN A 26 3.40 0.20 21.12
C GLN A 26 3.05 1.13 19.95
N LEU A 27 3.44 2.41 20.01
CA LEU A 27 3.20 3.38 18.93
C LEU A 27 3.88 2.96 17.61
N ILE A 28 5.12 2.46 17.68
CA ILE A 28 5.83 1.95 16.49
C ILE A 28 5.12 0.73 15.89
N GLU A 29 4.63 -0.19 16.72
CA GLU A 29 3.90 -1.36 16.24
C GLU A 29 2.59 -0.98 15.55
N GLU A 30 1.84 -0.04 16.10
CA GLU A 30 0.62 0.47 15.48
C GLU A 30 0.90 1.14 14.12
N GLU A 31 1.96 1.93 14.03
CA GLU A 31 2.33 2.58 12.78
C GLU A 31 2.76 1.56 11.72
N LYS A 32 3.51 0.51 12.11
CA LYS A 32 3.83 -0.63 11.24
C LYS A 32 2.58 -1.37 10.76
N LYS A 33 1.59 -1.59 11.62
CA LYS A 33 0.31 -2.22 11.25
C LYS A 33 -0.47 -1.37 10.23
N LYS A 34 -0.54 -0.03 10.42
CA LYS A 34 -1.18 0.91 9.49
C LYS A 34 -0.53 0.91 8.10
N ARG A 35 0.80 0.85 8.03
CA ARG A 35 1.53 0.79 6.74
C ARG A 35 1.29 -0.55 6.02
N LYS A 36 1.20 -1.66 6.74
CA LYS A 36 0.91 -2.99 6.15
C LYS A 36 -0.48 -3.06 5.52
N THR A 37 -1.51 -2.50 6.17
CA THR A 37 -2.88 -2.51 5.64
C THR A 37 -3.06 -1.57 4.45
N SER A 38 -2.33 -0.45 4.39
CA SER A 38 -2.36 0.47 3.25
C SER A 38 -1.84 -0.15 1.94
N ASN A 39 -0.85 -1.04 2.00
CA ASN A 39 -0.25 -1.66 0.81
C ASN A 39 -1.11 -2.76 0.16
N GLN A 40 -2.23 -3.16 0.77
CA GLN A 40 -3.08 -4.22 0.24
C GLN A 40 -4.24 -3.74 -0.65
N ARG A 41 -4.43 -2.43 -0.80
CA ARG A 41 -5.38 -1.91 -1.79
C ARG A 41 -4.75 -2.04 -3.19
N LYS A 42 -4.85 -3.24 -3.77
CA LYS A 42 -4.63 -3.42 -5.22
C LYS A 42 -5.47 -2.37 -5.94
N ARG A 43 -4.82 -1.55 -6.76
CA ARG A 43 -5.52 -0.59 -7.61
C ARG A 43 -6.47 -1.39 -8.49
N LYS A 44 -7.78 -1.24 -8.29
CA LYS A 44 -8.76 -1.83 -9.20
C LYS A 44 -8.51 -1.23 -10.58
N SER A 45 -8.26 -2.08 -11.56
CA SER A 45 -8.16 -1.66 -12.94
C SER A 45 -9.54 -1.18 -13.39
N VAL A 46 -9.59 -0.20 -14.30
CA VAL A 46 -10.85 0.26 -14.91
C VAL A 46 -11.57 -0.92 -15.60
N TYR A 47 -10.79 -1.89 -16.08
CA TYR A 47 -11.27 -3.08 -16.76
C TYR A 47 -11.82 -4.15 -15.81
N ASP A 48 -11.57 -4.11 -14.50
CA ASP A 48 -12.04 -5.13 -13.54
C ASP A 48 -13.58 -5.23 -13.47
N ASN A 49 -14.29 -4.16 -13.88
CA ASN A 49 -15.75 -4.11 -13.90
C ASN A 49 -16.35 -4.33 -15.30
N LEU A 50 -15.52 -4.47 -16.33
CA LEU A 50 -15.98 -4.64 -17.71
C LEU A 50 -16.08 -6.13 -18.05
N PRO A 51 -17.03 -6.52 -18.93
CA PRO A 51 -17.03 -7.84 -19.53
C PRO A 51 -15.69 -8.11 -20.21
N ALA A 52 -15.19 -9.36 -20.12
CA ALA A 52 -13.90 -9.78 -20.70
C ALA A 52 -13.73 -9.36 -22.17
N LYS A 53 -14.83 -9.28 -22.93
CA LYS A 53 -14.87 -8.81 -24.31
C LYS A 53 -14.22 -7.44 -24.55
N TYR A 54 -14.30 -6.52 -23.58
CA TYR A 54 -13.77 -5.16 -23.71
C TYR A 54 -12.40 -4.99 -23.06
N HIS A 55 -11.78 -6.08 -22.60
CA HIS A 55 -10.40 -6.01 -22.13
C HIS A 55 -9.45 -5.78 -23.30
N PRO A 56 -8.37 -5.01 -23.09
CA PRO A 56 -7.37 -4.74 -24.12
C PRO A 56 -6.65 -6.01 -24.61
N ASP A 57 -6.69 -7.09 -23.85
CA ASP A 57 -6.09 -8.37 -24.24
C ASP A 57 -6.93 -9.11 -25.30
N ASN A 58 -8.21 -8.76 -25.46
CA ASN A 58 -9.16 -9.42 -26.38
C ASN A 58 -9.36 -8.64 -27.69
N LEU A 59 -8.26 -8.12 -28.26
CA LEU A 59 -8.26 -7.37 -29.53
C LEU A 59 -8.91 -8.16 -30.68
N GLU A 60 -8.67 -9.46 -30.76
CA GLU A 60 -9.19 -10.33 -31.82
C GLU A 60 -10.73 -10.36 -31.85
N MET A 61 -11.36 -10.36 -30.68
CA MET A 61 -12.83 -10.43 -30.56
C MET A 61 -13.51 -9.11 -30.91
N LEU A 62 -12.87 -7.97 -30.59
CA LEU A 62 -13.34 -6.64 -30.98
C LEU A 62 -13.24 -6.44 -32.50
N VAL A 63 -12.14 -6.90 -33.11
CA VAL A 63 -11.94 -6.80 -34.56
C VAL A 63 -12.94 -7.67 -35.32
N ALA A 64 -13.22 -8.89 -34.83
CA ALA A 64 -14.20 -9.77 -35.46
C ALA A 64 -15.59 -9.13 -35.55
N GLU A 65 -16.03 -8.42 -34.50
CA GLU A 65 -17.32 -7.73 -34.49
C GLU A 65 -17.36 -6.53 -35.45
N ILE A 66 -16.30 -5.73 -35.51
CA ILE A 66 -16.19 -4.59 -36.44
C ILE A 66 -16.28 -5.05 -37.90
N ILE A 67 -15.71 -6.22 -38.22
CA ILE A 67 -15.74 -6.79 -39.57
C ILE A 67 -17.12 -7.36 -39.92
N HIS A 68 -17.90 -7.80 -38.91
CA HIS A 68 -19.20 -8.46 -39.09
C HIS A 68 -20.40 -7.53 -38.85
N SER A 69 -20.16 -6.26 -38.50
CA SER A 69 -21.15 -5.18 -38.35
C SER A 69 -21.18 -4.28 -39.59
#